data_AF-A0A0C2JLB6-F1
#
_entry.id   AF-A0A0C2JLB6-F1
#
_cell.length_a   1.000
_cell.length_b   1.000
_cell.length_c   1.000
_cell.angle_alpha   90.00
_cell.angle_beta   90.00
_cell.angle_gamma   90.00
#
_symmetry.space_group_name_H-M   'P 1'
#
loop_
_entity.id
_entity.type
_entity.pdbx_description
1 polymer ?
#
loop_
_entity_poly.entity_id
_entity_poly.type
_entity_poly.pdbx_seq_one_letter_code
_entity_poly.pdbx_strand_id
1 'polypeptide(L)'
;MKKTALLLLFFSSSALCHGHAPQIVDKYVTDSIFEFEFKVSNGFSKKTCFDITVNEEIKPQLRTCIPSKGTRKMSVWLESKPDVQTRNLVCSIADTGGSMKTRMCSDLLTLFPATYFGLEQ
;
A
#
# COMPACT_ATOMS: atom_id res chain seq x y z
N MET A 1 -15.70 -75.48 1.60
CA MET A 1 -16.40 -74.69 2.63
C MET A 1 -15.88 -73.26 2.59
N LYS A 2 -16.83 -72.32 2.46
CA LYS A 2 -16.81 -70.85 2.61
C LYS A 2 -15.50 -70.08 2.34
N LYS A 3 -15.43 -69.50 1.13
CA LYS A 3 -14.77 -68.24 0.82
C LYS A 3 -15.56 -67.09 1.45
N THR A 4 -14.89 -66.11 2.05
CA THR A 4 -15.21 -64.67 1.92
C THR A 4 -14.14 -63.85 2.64
N ALA A 5 -13.26 -63.23 1.85
CA ALA A 5 -12.51 -62.04 2.27
C ALA A 5 -13.50 -60.87 2.31
N LEU A 6 -13.56 -60.16 3.43
CA LEU A 6 -14.39 -58.96 3.56
C LEU A 6 -13.54 -57.73 3.23
N LEU A 7 -13.91 -57.15 2.10
CA LEU A 7 -13.32 -56.02 1.41
C LEU A 7 -13.95 -54.71 1.96
N LEU A 8 -13.10 -53.71 2.20
CA LEU A 8 -13.33 -52.26 2.10
C LEU A 8 -14.66 -51.67 2.59
N LEU A 9 -14.56 -50.81 3.61
CA LEU A 9 -15.38 -49.59 3.67
C LEU A 9 -14.46 -48.39 3.89
N PHE A 10 -14.01 -47.83 2.76
CA PHE A 10 -13.63 -46.42 2.65
C PHE A 10 -14.87 -45.58 2.99
N PHE A 11 -14.95 -45.04 4.20
CA PHE A 11 -15.84 -43.91 4.44
C PHE A 11 -15.13 -42.65 3.95
N SER A 12 -15.47 -42.33 2.71
CA SER A 12 -15.27 -41.07 2.03
C SER A 12 -15.53 -39.89 2.95
N SER A 13 -14.45 -39.21 3.36
CA SER A 13 -14.52 -37.82 3.79
C SER A 13 -14.96 -37.03 2.56
N SER A 14 -16.25 -36.73 2.47
CA SER A 14 -16.73 -35.60 1.69
C SER A 14 -16.11 -34.35 2.31
N ALA A 15 -14.86 -34.06 1.91
CA ALA A 15 -14.31 -32.73 2.02
C ALA A 15 -15.29 -31.84 1.28
N LEU A 16 -16.11 -31.12 2.04
CA LEU A 16 -16.85 -29.97 1.58
C LEU A 16 -15.79 -28.96 1.15
N CYS A 17 -15.30 -29.14 -0.07
CA CYS A 17 -14.58 -28.13 -0.80
C CYS A 17 -15.57 -26.98 -0.91
N HIS A 18 -15.36 -25.93 -0.12
CA HIS A 18 -16.03 -24.66 -0.32
C HIS A 18 -15.57 -24.17 -1.69
N GLY A 19 -16.30 -24.59 -2.73
CA GLY A 19 -16.14 -24.09 -4.07
C GLY A 19 -16.40 -22.61 -4.03
N HIS A 20 -15.32 -21.82 -3.98
CA HIS A 20 -15.40 -20.42 -4.31
C HIS A 20 -15.89 -20.38 -5.75
N ALA A 21 -17.08 -19.82 -5.97
CA ALA A 21 -17.55 -19.58 -7.32
C ALA A 21 -16.48 -18.74 -8.06
N PRO A 22 -16.19 -19.01 -9.35
CA PRO A 22 -15.30 -18.16 -10.11
C PRO A 22 -15.77 -16.72 -10.00
N GLN A 23 -14.91 -15.83 -9.53
CA GLN A 23 -15.21 -14.42 -9.50
C GLN A 23 -15.33 -13.93 -10.95
N ILE A 24 -16.48 -13.36 -11.29
CA ILE A 24 -16.64 -12.66 -12.57
C ILE A 24 -15.91 -11.33 -12.41
N VAL A 25 -14.75 -11.21 -13.07
CA VAL A 25 -13.99 -9.97 -13.14
C VAL A 25 -14.66 -9.08 -14.19
N ASP A 26 -15.50 -8.16 -13.73
CA ASP A 26 -16.31 -7.27 -14.58
C ASP A 26 -15.46 -6.18 -15.27
N LYS A 27 -14.37 -5.75 -14.62
CA LYS A 27 -13.44 -4.75 -15.18
C LYS A 27 -12.03 -4.91 -14.60
N TYR A 28 -11.02 -4.83 -15.47
CA TYR A 28 -9.65 -4.55 -15.04
C TYR A 28 -9.54 -3.05 -14.76
N VAL A 29 -9.64 -2.64 -13.50
CA VAL A 29 -9.23 -1.29 -13.11
C VAL A 29 -7.72 -1.36 -12.88
N THR A 30 -6.94 -0.95 -13.88
CA THR A 30 -5.51 -0.71 -13.68
C THR A 30 -5.34 0.62 -12.94
N ASP A 31 -5.53 0.58 -11.62
CA ASP A 31 -5.09 1.69 -10.77
C ASP A 31 -3.58 1.83 -10.99
N SER A 32 -3.16 2.85 -11.73
CA SER A 32 -1.75 3.01 -12.03
C SER A 32 -1.09 3.60 -10.78
N ILE A 33 -0.24 2.80 -10.17
CA ILE A 33 0.47 3.18 -8.95
C ILE A 33 1.83 3.74 -9.36
N PHE A 34 2.17 4.93 -8.89
CA PHE A 34 3.47 5.56 -9.13
C PHE A 34 4.27 5.71 -7.84
N GLU A 35 5.58 5.54 -7.92
CA GLU A 35 6.47 5.76 -6.79
C GLU A 35 6.85 7.24 -6.71
N PHE A 36 6.63 7.86 -5.56
CA PHE A 36 7.16 9.17 -5.23
C PHE A 36 8.28 9.05 -4.19
N GLU A 37 9.50 9.34 -4.61
CA GLU A 37 10.68 9.37 -3.74
C GLU A 37 10.91 10.78 -3.15
N PHE A 38 11.15 10.85 -1.84
CA PHE A 38 11.43 12.10 -1.14
C PHE A 38 12.46 11.92 -0.03
N LYS A 39 12.94 13.03 0.51
CA LYS A 39 13.87 13.05 1.64
C LYS A 39 13.22 13.73 2.84
N VAL A 40 13.30 13.10 3.99
CA VAL A 40 12.93 13.70 5.28
C VAL A 40 14.22 14.09 6.00
N SER A 41 14.34 15.37 6.36
CA SER A 41 15.50 15.90 7.07
C SER A 41 15.10 16.32 8.48
N ASN A 42 15.87 15.87 9.48
CA ASN A 42 15.65 16.23 10.87
C ASN A 42 16.42 17.51 11.23
N GLY A 43 15.73 18.65 11.21
CA GLY A 43 16.29 19.93 11.66
C GLY A 43 16.40 20.09 13.18
N PHE A 44 15.87 19.15 13.98
CA PHE A 44 15.89 19.23 15.44
C PHE A 44 17.23 18.79 16.03
N SER A 45 17.54 19.30 17.23
CA SER A 45 18.78 18.97 17.95
C SER A 45 18.79 17.55 18.54
N LYS A 46 17.65 16.89 18.61
CA LYS A 46 17.47 15.51 19.12
C LYS A 46 17.01 14.56 18.01
N LYS A 47 17.10 13.26 18.28
CA LYS A 47 16.45 12.23 17.45
C LYS A 47 14.93 12.47 17.45
N THR A 48 14.34 12.53 16.27
CA THR A 48 12.91 12.82 16.10
C THR A 48 12.28 11.75 15.20
N CYS A 49 11.10 11.29 15.58
CA CYS A 49 10.32 10.38 14.75
C CYS A 49 9.37 11.17 13.85
N PHE A 50 9.19 10.71 12.63
CA PHE A 50 8.35 11.33 11.62
C PHE A 50 7.32 10.31 11.17
N ASP A 51 6.05 10.68 11.27
CA ASP A 51 4.96 9.94 10.65
C ASP A 51 4.73 10.49 9.25
N ILE A 52 4.53 9.59 8.28
CA ILE A 52 4.20 9.97 6.91
C ILE A 52 2.69 9.84 6.70
N THR A 53 2.10 10.83 6.05
CA THR A 53 0.70 10.83 5.64
C THR A 53 0.60 10.95 4.12
N VAL A 54 -0.39 10.31 3.53
CA VAL A 54 -0.79 10.48 2.13
C VAL A 54 -2.27 10.81 2.14
N ASN A 55 -2.65 11.94 1.56
CA ASN A 55 -4.04 12.43 1.54
C ASN A 55 -4.66 12.45 2.95
N GLU A 56 -3.90 12.94 3.93
CA GLU A 56 -4.26 13.04 5.36
C GLU A 56 -4.37 11.72 6.12
N GLU A 57 -4.18 10.58 5.45
CA GLU A 57 -4.12 9.29 6.10
C GLU A 57 -2.71 8.96 6.55
N ILE A 58 -2.55 8.61 7.83
CA ILE A 58 -1.28 8.11 8.37
C ILE A 58 -0.97 6.78 7.69
N LYS A 59 0.29 6.62 7.26
CA LYS A 59 0.86 5.37 6.75
C LYS A 59 1.85 4.83 7.79
N PRO A 60 1.41 4.03 8.79
CA PRO A 60 2.20 3.66 9.96
C PRO A 60 3.50 2.92 9.60
N GLN A 61 3.48 2.15 8.50
CA GLN A 61 4.63 1.42 7.98
C GLN A 61 5.77 2.33 7.48
N LEU A 62 5.50 3.62 7.31
CA LEU A 62 6.47 4.62 6.87
C LEU A 62 6.96 5.51 8.01
N ARG A 63 6.64 5.19 9.28
CA ARG A 63 7.21 5.91 10.42
C ARG A 63 8.73 5.70 10.45
N THR A 64 9.49 6.78 10.56
CA THR A 64 10.96 6.72 10.65
C THR A 64 11.49 7.64 11.73
N CYS A 65 12.55 7.24 12.42
CA CYS A 65 13.20 8.09 13.42
C CYS A 65 14.61 8.44 12.97
N ILE A 66 14.87 9.73 12.81
CA ILE A 66 16.08 10.26 12.20
C ILE A 66 16.93 10.90 13.30
N PRO A 67 18.23 10.60 13.39
CA PRO A 67 19.15 11.30 14.31
C PRO A 67 19.15 12.82 14.09
N SER A 68 19.64 13.56 15.08
CA SER A 68 19.81 15.02 14.98
C SER A 68 20.58 15.39 13.70
N LYS A 69 20.09 16.37 12.94
CA LYS A 69 20.64 16.82 11.65
C LYS A 69 20.76 15.74 10.56
N GLY A 70 20.17 14.56 10.79
CA GLY A 70 20.16 13.46 9.84
C GLY A 70 19.16 13.67 8.70
N THR A 71 19.27 12.86 7.66
CA THR A 71 18.31 12.81 6.55
C THR A 71 18.05 11.35 6.17
N ARG A 72 16.83 11.04 5.72
CA ARG A 72 16.43 9.71 5.25
C ARG A 72 15.69 9.83 3.91
N LYS A 73 16.11 9.05 2.90
CA LYS A 73 15.34 8.85 1.67
C LYS A 73 14.19 7.89 1.95
N MET A 74 13.02 8.20 1.45
CA MET A 74 11.78 7.43 1.59
C MET A 74 11.05 7.42 0.26
N SER A 75 10.14 6.46 0.09
CA SER A 75 9.22 6.44 -1.02
C SER A 75 7.81 6.09 -0.58
N VAL A 76 6.83 6.59 -1.33
CA VAL A 76 5.41 6.25 -1.20
C VAL A 76 4.88 5.84 -2.56
N TRP A 77 4.02 4.83 -2.56
CA TRP A 77 3.26 4.44 -3.74
C TRP A 77 1.95 5.21 -3.72
N LEU A 78 1.66 5.91 -4.81
CA LEU A 78 0.53 6.82 -4.93
C LEU A 78 -0.35 6.34 -6.07
N GLU A 79 -1.65 6.33 -5.82
CA GLU A 79 -2.64 5.98 -6.83
C GLU A 79 -2.85 7.16 -7.79
N SER A 80 -2.89 6.88 -9.09
CA SER A 80 -3.34 7.83 -10.09
C SER A 80 -4.02 7.12 -11.24
N LYS A 81 -5.12 7.69 -11.70
CA LYS A 81 -5.90 7.13 -12.81
C LYS A 81 -5.40 7.69 -14.13
N PRO A 82 -5.27 6.85 -15.17
CA PRO A 82 -4.93 7.34 -16.51
C PRO A 82 -6.01 8.30 -17.01
N ASP A 83 -5.61 9.28 -17.83
CA ASP A 83 -6.46 10.32 -18.41
C ASP A 83 -7.19 11.21 -17.39
N VAL A 84 -6.91 11.03 -16.09
CA VAL A 84 -7.52 11.80 -14.99
C VAL A 84 -6.43 12.48 -14.20
N GLN A 85 -6.54 13.80 -14.09
CA GLN A 85 -5.67 14.57 -13.21
C GLN A 85 -5.93 14.15 -11.76
N THR A 86 -4.93 13.51 -11.16
CA THR A 86 -4.98 13.05 -9.76
C THR A 86 -4.07 13.93 -8.92
N ARG A 87 -4.55 14.35 -7.74
CA ARG A 87 -3.78 15.14 -6.79
C ARG A 87 -3.53 14.32 -5.53
N ASN A 88 -2.27 14.25 -5.11
CA ASN A 88 -1.85 13.57 -3.90
C ASN A 88 -1.09 14.52 -2.98
N LEU A 89 -1.41 14.53 -1.68
CA LEU A 89 -0.69 15.31 -0.68
C LEU A 89 0.12 14.37 0.21
N VAL A 90 1.45 14.44 0.11
CA VAL A 90 2.36 13.63 0.93
C VAL A 90 2.97 14.53 2.01
N CYS A 91 2.77 14.22 3.28
CA CYS A 91 3.37 15.00 4.37
C CYS A 91 4.18 14.17 5.33
N SER A 92 5.24 14.77 5.88
CA SER A 92 5.94 14.31 7.07
C SER A 92 5.51 15.12 8.28
N ILE A 93 5.29 14.45 9.41
CA ILE A 93 4.85 15.06 10.65
C ILE A 93 5.84 14.68 11.75
N ALA A 94 6.53 15.67 12.29
CA ALA A 94 7.50 15.46 13.36
C ALA A 94 6.79 15.24 14.71
N ASP A 95 7.09 14.11 15.35
CA ASP A 95 6.70 13.78 16.72
C ASP A 95 7.77 14.28 17.69
N THR A 96 7.58 15.49 18.21
CA THR A 96 8.52 16.15 19.12
C THR A 96 8.26 15.85 20.60
N GLY A 97 7.20 15.09 20.92
CA GLY A 97 6.75 14.79 22.28
C GLY A 97 6.06 15.96 23.01
N GLY A 98 5.79 17.08 22.32
CA GLY A 98 5.05 18.23 22.85
C GLY A 98 3.79 18.56 22.05
N SER A 99 3.13 19.68 22.37
CA SER A 99 1.94 20.17 21.64
C SER A 99 2.27 20.66 20.22
N MET A 100 3.53 21.01 19.95
CA MET A 100 3.97 21.50 18.65
C MET A 100 4.34 20.33 17.72
N LYS A 101 3.50 20.12 16.71
CA LYS A 101 3.82 19.24 15.56
C LYS A 101 4.26 20.08 14.39
N THR A 102 5.40 19.75 13.79
CA THR A 102 5.84 20.37 12.53
C THR A 102 5.43 19.46 11.39
N ARG A 103 4.67 20.02 10.43
CA ARG A 103 4.20 19.31 9.24
C ARG A 103 4.84 19.94 7.99
N MET A 104 5.47 19.12 7.16
CA MET A 104 5.99 19.53 5.85
C MET A 104 5.34 18.66 4.79
N CYS A 105 4.80 19.28 3.73
CA CYS A 105 4.02 18.60 2.71
C CYS A 105 4.54 18.88 1.30
N SER A 106 4.39 17.88 0.44
CA SER A 106 4.55 17.99 -1.01
C SER A 106 3.19 17.72 -1.67
N ASP A 107 2.72 18.67 -2.45
CA ASP A 107 1.52 18.55 -3.27
C ASP A 107 1.93 18.05 -4.66
N LEU A 108 1.41 16.89 -5.04
CA LEU A 108 1.80 16.16 -6.24
C LEU A 108 0.61 16.12 -7.20
N LEU A 109 0.84 16.63 -8.40
CA LEU A 109 -0.11 16.55 -9.48
C LEU A 109 0.36 15.53 -10.51
N THR A 110 -0.45 14.53 -10.75
CA THR A 110 -0.17 13.46 -11.71
C THR A 110 -1.22 13.48 -12.81
N LEU A 111 -0.76 13.54 -14.05
CA LEU A 111 -1.58 13.39 -15.25
C LEU A 111 -0.78 12.59 -16.26
N PHE A 112 -1.31 11.45 -16.70
CA PHE A 112 -0.66 10.62 -17.69
C PHE A 112 -1.71 10.02 -18.65
N PRO A 113 -1.44 9.98 -19.97
CA PRO A 113 -2.37 9.41 -20.93
C PRO A 113 -2.39 7.88 -20.85
N ALA A 114 -3.57 7.25 -20.89
CA ALA A 114 -3.71 5.79 -20.89
C ALA A 114 -2.97 5.13 -22.07
N THR A 115 -3.03 5.80 -23.23
CA THR A 115 -2.41 5.36 -24.49
C THR A 115 -0.90 5.21 -24.39
N TYR A 116 -0.22 6.02 -23.58
CA TYR A 116 1.22 5.94 -23.38
C TYR A 116 1.63 4.63 -22.66
N PHE A 117 0.73 4.08 -21.86
CA PHE A 117 0.96 2.87 -21.06
C PHE A 117 0.30 1.62 -21.66
N GLY A 118 -0.27 1.71 -22.86
CA GLY A 118 -0.98 0.59 -23.50
C GLY A 118 -2.23 0.15 -22.73
N LEU A 119 -2.81 1.04 -21.93
CA LEU A 119 -4.05 0.83 -21.19
C LEU A 119 -5.20 1.29 -22.10
N GLU A 120 -5.65 0.45 -23.03
CA GLU A 120 -6.86 0.74 -23.81
C GLU A 120 -8.10 0.52 -22.93
N GLN A 121 -9.06 1.46 -22.99
CA GLN A 121 -10.28 1.49 -22.16
C GLN A 121 -11.35 0.51 -22.65
#